data_AF-A0A960W396-F1
#
_entry.id   AF-A0A960W396-F1
#
_cell.length_a   1.000
_cell.length_b   1.000
_cell.length_c   1.000
_cell.angle_alpha   90.00
_cell.angle_beta   90.00
_cell.angle_gamma   90.00
#
_symmetry.space_group_name_H-M   'P 1'
#
loop_
_entity.id
_entity.type
_entity.pdbx_description
1 polymer ?
#
loop_
_entity_poly.entity_id
_entity_poly.type
_entity_poly.pdbx_seq_one_letter_code
_entity_poly.pdbx_strand_id
1 'polypeptide(L)'
;MSKIIVFSDYELEIIDNLKVTLNQKDSTRELSAIFTQELALKDLARAISLYPSILREQHLSNRARSFETLIENLCVKEIHDLVFHIPTKAILGQGFSIAKINFFFQIYYLYKALDKPETEKNTILELISHVVFTILVEEIFLGIISDKTIPIHIRTNAGYFLVNIWEYRIDYGVKEFAPILSNVWRAKKDQTPSFGTMMGISELFRICGSTNPIFFEFLERPELNQEEIDALYEFLMGLSYEEMFKLREVMKSIKKYSLSMEEVEKYIGKPIYPEYEAQDPRELFRSFRDRKNNALFRERSKSSGPKKTMEEYIMCYLLTRPEQWLNI
;
A
#
# COMPACT_ATOMS: atom_id res chain seq x y z
N MET A 1 -14.14 13.59 -21.15
CA MET A 1 -14.26 12.62 -20.05
C MET A 1 -12.95 11.86 -20.00
N SER A 2 -12.29 11.81 -18.84
CA SER A 2 -11.12 10.94 -18.64
C SER A 2 -11.63 9.50 -18.62
N LYS A 3 -11.13 8.68 -19.55
CA LYS A 3 -11.48 7.25 -19.60
C LYS A 3 -10.56 6.51 -18.65
N ILE A 4 -11.12 5.70 -17.77
CA ILE A 4 -10.31 4.77 -16.97
C ILE A 4 -9.77 3.70 -17.91
N ILE A 5 -8.45 3.55 -17.89
CA ILE A 5 -7.76 2.48 -18.60
C ILE A 5 -7.99 1.21 -17.79
N VAL A 6 -8.63 0.21 -18.41
CA VAL A 6 -8.97 -1.05 -17.74
C VAL A 6 -7.74 -1.93 -17.62
N PHE A 7 -7.06 -2.10 -18.75
CA PHE A 7 -5.85 -2.90 -18.89
C PHE A 7 -4.81 -2.11 -19.68
N SER A 8 -3.54 -2.19 -19.29
CA SER A 8 -2.42 -1.76 -20.11
C SER A 8 -2.22 -2.70 -21.30
N ASP A 9 -1.47 -2.27 -22.31
CA ASP A 9 -1.16 -3.11 -23.48
C ASP A 9 -0.48 -4.42 -23.07
N TYR A 10 0.39 -4.35 -22.06
CA TYR A 10 1.06 -5.51 -21.48
C TYR A 10 0.08 -6.47 -20.76
N GLU A 11 -0.85 -5.93 -19.97
CA GLU A 11 -1.89 -6.73 -19.32
C GLU A 11 -2.79 -7.43 -20.35
N LEU A 12 -3.13 -6.74 -21.45
CA LEU A 12 -3.92 -7.31 -22.54
C LEU A 12 -3.19 -8.47 -23.24
N GLU A 13 -1.89 -8.32 -23.52
CA GLU A 13 -1.09 -9.38 -24.12
C GLU A 13 -1.12 -10.67 -23.29
N ILE A 14 -0.97 -10.55 -21.96
CA ILE A 14 -1.07 -11.69 -21.04
C ILE A 14 -2.45 -12.34 -21.09
N ILE A 15 -3.52 -11.53 -21.04
CA ILE A 15 -4.90 -12.01 -21.06
C ILE A 15 -5.20 -12.74 -22.38
N ASP A 16 -4.75 -12.20 -23.51
CA ASP A 16 -5.02 -12.76 -24.83
C ASP A 16 -4.21 -14.04 -25.06
N ASN A 17 -2.96 -14.11 -24.61
CA ASN A 17 -2.15 -15.32 -24.61
C ASN A 17 -2.80 -16.45 -23.77
N LEU A 18 -3.40 -16.11 -22.63
CA LEU A 18 -4.15 -17.07 -21.82
C LEU A 18 -5.38 -17.58 -22.58
N LYS A 19 -6.18 -16.70 -23.17
CA LYS A 19 -7.38 -17.09 -23.93
C LYS A 19 -7.04 -18.02 -25.09
N VAL A 20 -5.97 -17.72 -25.84
CA VAL A 20 -5.48 -18.60 -26.92
C VAL A 20 -5.12 -19.98 -26.38
N THR A 21 -4.39 -20.04 -25.25
CA THR A 21 -4.01 -21.30 -24.61
C THR A 21 -5.24 -22.11 -24.15
N LEU A 22 -6.22 -21.46 -23.51
CA LEU A 22 -7.45 -22.11 -23.05
C LEU A 22 -8.31 -22.61 -24.21
N ASN A 23 -8.36 -21.84 -25.31
CA ASN A 23 -9.09 -22.24 -26.52
C ASN A 23 -8.45 -23.45 -27.19
N GLN A 24 -7.11 -23.53 -27.24
CA GLN A 24 -6.40 -24.71 -27.77
C GLN A 24 -6.62 -25.98 -26.94
N LYS A 25 -6.83 -25.84 -25.62
CA LYS A 25 -7.11 -26.94 -24.69
C LYS A 25 -8.60 -27.26 -24.53
N ASP A 26 -9.47 -26.64 -25.33
CA ASP A 26 -10.94 -26.78 -25.29
C ASP A 26 -11.54 -26.55 -23.88
N SER A 27 -10.91 -25.66 -23.10
CA SER A 27 -11.31 -25.33 -21.72
C SER A 27 -12.41 -24.26 -21.71
N THR A 28 -13.58 -24.63 -22.24
CA THR A 28 -14.70 -23.71 -22.53
C THR A 28 -15.23 -22.99 -21.28
N ARG A 29 -15.23 -23.65 -20.13
CA ARG A 29 -15.72 -23.07 -18.86
C ARG A 29 -14.80 -21.96 -18.36
N GLU A 30 -13.51 -22.21 -18.30
CA GLU A 30 -12.48 -21.27 -17.87
C GLU A 30 -12.42 -20.07 -18.82
N LEU A 31 -12.48 -20.33 -20.13
CA LEU A 31 -12.53 -19.30 -21.16
C LEU A 31 -13.76 -18.38 -20.98
N SER A 32 -14.95 -18.97 -20.78
CA SER A 32 -16.18 -18.20 -20.53
C SER A 32 -16.10 -17.38 -19.25
N ALA A 33 -15.46 -17.91 -18.20
CA ALA A 33 -15.29 -17.20 -16.94
C ALA A 33 -14.38 -15.97 -17.10
N ILE A 34 -13.26 -16.12 -17.81
CA ILE A 34 -12.34 -15.00 -18.12
C ILE A 34 -13.04 -13.91 -18.92
N PHE A 35 -13.76 -14.28 -20.00
CA PHE A 35 -14.52 -13.30 -20.79
C PHE A 35 -15.57 -12.56 -19.96
N THR A 36 -16.29 -13.27 -19.08
CA THR A 36 -17.33 -12.66 -18.24
C THR A 36 -16.74 -11.66 -17.25
N GLN A 37 -15.63 -12.02 -16.58
CA GLN A 37 -14.99 -11.12 -15.62
C GLN A 37 -14.30 -9.92 -16.29
N GLU A 38 -13.69 -10.13 -17.46
CA GLU A 38 -13.12 -9.05 -18.25
C GLU A 38 -14.19 -8.05 -18.70
N LEU A 39 -15.36 -8.54 -19.14
CA LEU A 39 -16.50 -7.69 -19.49
C LEU A 39 -17.02 -6.92 -18.27
N ALA A 40 -17.16 -7.58 -17.12
CA ALA A 40 -17.59 -6.92 -15.88
C ALA A 40 -16.62 -5.80 -15.47
N LEU A 41 -15.30 -5.99 -15.60
CA LEU A 41 -14.30 -4.93 -15.35
C LEU A 41 -14.43 -3.77 -16.34
N LYS A 42 -14.66 -4.05 -17.62
CA LYS A 42 -14.91 -3.02 -18.64
C LYS A 42 -16.18 -2.22 -18.36
N ASP A 43 -17.24 -2.88 -17.90
CA ASP A 43 -18.50 -2.24 -17.54
C ASP A 43 -18.36 -1.37 -16.28
N LEU A 44 -17.63 -1.84 -15.26
CA LEU A 44 -17.28 -1.04 -14.09
C LEU A 44 -16.49 0.22 -14.49
N ALA A 45 -15.43 0.08 -15.30
CA ALA A 45 -14.65 1.21 -15.75
C ALA A 45 -15.47 2.20 -16.59
N ARG A 46 -16.39 1.70 -17.43
CA ARG A 46 -17.35 2.55 -18.17
C ARG A 46 -18.25 3.31 -17.20
N ALA A 47 -18.85 2.62 -16.22
CA ALA A 47 -19.73 3.24 -15.24
C ALA A 47 -19.02 4.33 -14.44
N ILE A 48 -17.77 4.10 -14.02
CA ILE A 48 -16.96 5.11 -13.33
C ILE A 48 -16.64 6.30 -14.26
N SER A 49 -16.35 6.05 -15.53
CA SER A 49 -16.04 7.09 -16.52
C SER A 49 -17.23 7.99 -16.89
N LEU A 50 -18.47 7.59 -16.55
CA LEU A 50 -19.67 8.43 -16.71
C LEU A 50 -19.75 9.55 -15.67
N TYR A 51 -19.08 9.40 -14.53
CA TYR A 51 -19.03 10.45 -13.52
C TYR A 51 -18.17 11.62 -14.01
N PRO A 52 -18.51 12.85 -13.62
CA PRO A 52 -17.75 14.00 -14.05
C PRO A 52 -16.32 13.94 -13.49
N SER A 53 -15.38 14.46 -14.27
CA SER A 53 -13.96 14.53 -13.89
C SER A 53 -13.81 15.28 -12.57
N ILE A 54 -12.95 14.76 -11.70
CA ILE A 54 -12.65 15.39 -10.40
C ILE A 54 -11.75 16.63 -10.60
N LEU A 55 -10.94 16.64 -11.66
CA LEU A 55 -10.03 17.74 -11.99
C LEU A 55 -10.72 18.93 -12.68
N ARG A 56 -11.96 18.76 -13.15
CA ARG A 56 -12.70 19.83 -13.81
C ARG A 56 -13.50 20.63 -12.80
N GLU A 57 -13.52 21.94 -12.99
CA GLU A 57 -14.47 22.80 -12.29
C GLU A 57 -15.90 22.42 -12.66
N GLN A 58 -16.74 22.32 -11.63
CA GLN A 58 -18.16 22.02 -11.75
C GLN A 58 -18.94 23.16 -11.14
N HIS A 59 -19.83 23.73 -11.94
CA HIS A 59 -20.79 24.74 -11.50
C HIS A 59 -22.17 24.11 -11.45
N LEU A 60 -22.79 24.12 -10.27
CA LEU A 60 -24.18 23.74 -10.08
C LEU A 60 -24.90 24.88 -9.38
N SER A 61 -25.62 25.69 -10.17
CA SER A 61 -26.26 26.93 -9.70
C SER A 61 -25.22 27.83 -9.00
N ASN A 62 -25.47 28.25 -7.76
CA ASN A 62 -24.60 29.13 -6.98
C ASN A 62 -23.42 28.42 -6.30
N ARG A 63 -23.21 27.12 -6.57
CA ARG A 63 -22.09 26.34 -5.99
C ARG A 63 -21.09 26.00 -7.08
N ALA A 64 -19.84 26.40 -6.86
CA ALA A 64 -18.70 25.96 -7.65
C ALA A 64 -17.89 24.94 -6.83
N ARG A 65 -17.40 23.90 -7.50
CA ARG A 65 -16.41 22.98 -6.98
C ARG A 65 -15.25 22.95 -7.95
N SER A 66 -14.07 23.31 -7.47
CA SER A 66 -12.80 23.10 -8.17
C SER A 66 -12.00 21.98 -7.52
N PHE A 67 -10.89 21.63 -8.16
CA PHE A 67 -9.88 20.73 -7.63
C PHE A 67 -9.32 21.21 -6.28
N GLU A 68 -9.00 22.51 -6.18
CA GLU A 68 -8.43 23.15 -4.99
C GLU A 68 -9.44 23.13 -3.83
N THR A 69 -10.69 23.53 -4.11
CA THR A 69 -11.74 23.51 -3.08
C THR A 69 -12.03 22.09 -2.56
N LEU A 70 -11.82 21.05 -3.38
CA LEU A 70 -11.92 19.67 -2.92
C LEU A 70 -10.80 19.34 -1.95
N ILE A 71 -9.55 19.66 -2.28
CA ILE A 71 -8.41 19.40 -1.41
C ILE A 71 -8.55 20.15 -0.09
N GLU A 72 -8.94 21.42 -0.13
CA GLU A 72 -9.24 22.22 1.06
C GLU A 72 -10.32 21.55 1.92
N ASN A 73 -11.42 21.11 1.31
CA ASN A 73 -12.47 20.41 2.02
C ASN A 73 -11.96 19.11 2.66
N LEU A 74 -11.16 18.30 1.96
CA LEU A 74 -10.59 17.08 2.52
C LEU A 74 -9.62 17.38 3.70
N CYS A 75 -8.86 18.47 3.63
CA CYS A 75 -7.92 18.88 4.68
C CYS A 75 -8.60 19.55 5.89
N VAL A 76 -9.84 20.02 5.79
CA VAL A 76 -10.52 20.68 6.93
C VAL A 76 -11.44 19.72 7.68
N LYS A 77 -11.98 18.71 7.01
CA LYS A 77 -13.00 17.81 7.58
C LYS A 77 -12.41 16.78 8.52
N GLU A 78 -13.23 16.35 9.48
CA GLU A 78 -12.88 15.25 10.38
C GLU A 78 -12.90 13.90 9.65
N ILE A 79 -12.05 12.98 10.09
CA ILE A 79 -11.93 11.60 9.56
C ILE A 79 -13.29 10.91 9.45
N HIS A 80 -14.13 11.07 10.48
CA HIS A 80 -15.40 10.35 10.60
C HIS A 80 -16.40 10.71 9.51
N ASP A 81 -16.32 11.93 8.98
CA ASP A 81 -17.21 12.45 7.93
C ASP A 81 -16.59 12.37 6.53
N LEU A 82 -15.29 12.01 6.45
CA LEU A 82 -14.52 12.08 5.22
C LEU A 82 -15.16 11.26 4.09
N VAL A 83 -15.75 10.10 4.41
CA VAL A 83 -16.42 9.23 3.43
C VAL A 83 -17.52 9.94 2.63
N PHE A 84 -18.22 10.90 3.24
CA PHE A 84 -19.29 11.66 2.58
C PHE A 84 -18.76 12.80 1.71
N HIS A 85 -17.47 13.11 1.82
CA HIS A 85 -16.78 14.14 1.05
C HIS A 85 -15.90 13.55 -0.07
N ILE A 86 -15.66 12.24 -0.05
CA ILE A 86 -14.96 11.53 -1.11
C ILE A 86 -15.84 11.50 -2.39
N PRO A 87 -15.28 11.81 -3.58
CA PRO A 87 -16.04 11.78 -4.83
C PRO A 87 -16.55 10.36 -5.13
N THR A 88 -17.76 10.23 -5.70
CA THR A 88 -18.31 8.92 -6.11
C THR A 88 -17.36 8.13 -7.02
N LYS A 89 -16.66 8.82 -7.92
CA LYS A 89 -15.65 8.24 -8.81
C LYS A 89 -14.53 7.52 -8.03
N ALA A 90 -14.13 8.05 -6.87
CA ALA A 90 -13.13 7.43 -6.00
C ALA A 90 -13.66 6.17 -5.31
N ILE A 91 -14.86 6.23 -4.74
CA ILE A 91 -15.51 5.09 -4.06
C ILE A 91 -15.71 3.92 -5.03
N LEU A 92 -16.28 4.17 -6.21
CA LEU A 92 -16.50 3.12 -7.20
C LEU A 92 -15.18 2.56 -7.73
N GLY A 93 -14.18 3.42 -7.88
CA GLY A 93 -12.88 2.98 -8.32
C GLY A 93 -12.20 2.05 -7.31
N GLN A 94 -12.40 2.22 -5.99
CA GLN A 94 -11.85 1.27 -4.99
C GLN A 94 -12.37 -0.14 -5.24
N GLY A 95 -13.68 -0.26 -5.51
CA GLY A 95 -14.29 -1.52 -5.93
C GLY A 95 -13.69 -2.07 -7.22
N PHE A 96 -13.40 -1.21 -8.19
CA PHE A 96 -12.71 -1.60 -9.43
C PHE A 96 -11.28 -2.14 -9.17
N SER A 97 -10.49 -1.49 -8.30
CA SER A 97 -9.14 -1.97 -7.94
C SER A 97 -9.19 -3.36 -7.30
N ILE A 98 -10.14 -3.61 -6.39
CA ILE A 98 -10.33 -4.93 -5.78
C ILE A 98 -10.80 -5.97 -6.81
N ALA A 99 -11.73 -5.60 -7.69
CA ALA A 99 -12.17 -6.48 -8.77
C ALA A 99 -11.02 -6.87 -9.71
N LYS A 100 -10.13 -5.92 -10.03
CA LYS A 100 -8.94 -6.15 -10.86
C LYS A 100 -7.93 -7.07 -10.17
N ILE A 101 -7.71 -6.92 -8.86
CA ILE A 101 -6.89 -7.86 -8.06
C ILE A 101 -7.46 -9.27 -8.15
N ASN A 102 -8.77 -9.44 -7.93
CA ASN A 102 -9.41 -10.77 -7.97
C ASN A 102 -9.33 -11.41 -9.36
N PHE A 103 -9.48 -10.62 -10.42
CA PHE A 103 -9.33 -11.08 -11.80
C PHE A 103 -7.91 -11.58 -12.09
N PHE A 104 -6.88 -10.85 -11.65
CA PHE A 104 -5.51 -11.34 -11.82
C PHE A 104 -5.18 -12.55 -10.95
N PHE A 105 -5.74 -12.68 -9.75
CA PHE A 105 -5.63 -13.92 -8.98
C PHE A 105 -6.28 -15.11 -9.72
N GLN A 106 -7.43 -14.90 -10.37
CA GLN A 106 -8.03 -15.93 -11.21
C GLN A 106 -7.06 -16.36 -12.33
N ILE A 107 -6.44 -15.40 -13.02
CA ILE A 107 -5.41 -15.67 -14.04
C ILE A 107 -4.24 -16.44 -13.45
N TYR A 108 -3.72 -16.02 -12.29
CA TYR A 108 -2.62 -16.69 -11.59
C TYR A 108 -2.94 -18.15 -11.28
N TYR A 109 -4.14 -18.44 -10.76
CA TYR A 109 -4.56 -19.81 -10.47
C TYR A 109 -4.69 -20.66 -11.75
N LEU A 110 -5.14 -20.07 -12.86
CA LEU A 110 -5.17 -20.75 -14.16
C LEU A 110 -3.74 -21.02 -14.67
N TYR A 111 -2.81 -20.07 -14.53
CA TYR A 111 -1.41 -20.27 -14.90
C TYR A 111 -0.77 -21.40 -14.08
N LYS A 112 -1.09 -21.48 -12.78
CA LYS A 112 -0.68 -22.59 -11.92
C LYS A 112 -1.27 -23.93 -12.37
N ALA A 113 -2.56 -23.96 -12.72
CA ALA A 113 -3.21 -25.18 -13.22
C ALA A 113 -2.70 -25.61 -14.61
N LEU A 114 -2.25 -24.66 -15.43
CA LEU A 114 -1.67 -24.91 -16.75
C LEU A 114 -0.17 -25.24 -16.72
N ASP A 115 0.44 -25.27 -15.52
CA ASP A 115 1.88 -25.47 -15.29
C ASP A 115 2.75 -24.50 -16.11
N LYS A 116 2.32 -23.23 -16.15
CA LYS A 116 3.08 -22.17 -16.82
C LYS A 116 4.39 -21.87 -16.07
N PRO A 117 5.42 -21.36 -16.76
CA PRO A 117 6.70 -21.00 -16.15
C PRO A 117 6.55 -20.09 -14.92
N GLU A 118 7.44 -20.26 -13.94
CA GLU A 118 7.45 -19.43 -12.73
C GLU A 118 7.63 -17.93 -13.04
N THR A 119 8.38 -17.61 -14.10
CA THR A 119 8.56 -16.24 -14.58
C THR A 119 7.23 -15.58 -14.94
N GLU A 120 6.37 -16.27 -15.69
CA GLU A 120 5.05 -15.76 -16.07
C GLU A 120 4.12 -15.62 -14.86
N LYS A 121 4.17 -16.57 -13.92
CA LYS A 121 3.39 -16.51 -12.67
C LYS A 121 3.81 -15.32 -11.81
N ASN A 122 5.11 -15.08 -11.68
CA ASN A 122 5.66 -13.93 -10.95
C ASN A 122 5.25 -12.60 -11.60
N THR A 123 5.19 -12.52 -12.92
CA THR A 123 4.65 -11.35 -13.62
C THR A 123 3.21 -11.04 -13.19
N ILE A 124 2.34 -12.04 -13.06
CA ILE A 124 0.96 -11.80 -12.59
C ILE A 124 0.96 -11.28 -11.15
N LEU A 125 1.82 -11.83 -10.29
CA LEU A 125 1.96 -11.37 -8.90
C LEU A 125 2.50 -9.94 -8.83
N GLU A 126 3.39 -9.53 -9.73
CA GLU A 126 3.87 -8.14 -9.85
C GLU A 126 2.73 -7.19 -10.26
N LEU A 127 1.88 -7.59 -11.22
CA LEU A 127 0.69 -6.80 -11.60
C LEU A 127 -0.28 -6.64 -10.43
N ILE A 128 -0.55 -7.72 -9.69
CA ILE A 128 -1.39 -7.67 -8.47
C ILE A 128 -0.76 -6.72 -7.45
N SER A 129 0.56 -6.82 -7.24
CA SER A 129 1.32 -5.97 -6.32
C SER A 129 1.14 -4.50 -6.63
N HIS A 130 1.24 -4.08 -7.89
CA HIS A 130 1.04 -2.68 -8.29
C HIS A 130 -0.36 -2.15 -7.92
N VAL A 131 -1.41 -2.95 -8.12
CA VAL A 131 -2.77 -2.55 -7.74
C VAL A 131 -2.92 -2.46 -6.22
N VAL A 132 -2.34 -3.41 -5.47
CA VAL A 132 -2.31 -3.39 -3.99
C VAL A 132 -1.57 -2.16 -3.47
N PHE A 133 -0.42 -1.81 -4.06
CA PHE A 133 0.34 -0.61 -3.72
C PHE A 133 -0.48 0.66 -3.94
N THR A 134 -1.26 0.73 -5.00
CA THR A 134 -2.15 1.89 -5.27
C THR A 134 -3.17 2.07 -4.14
N ILE A 135 -3.78 0.98 -3.66
CA ILE A 135 -4.72 1.00 -2.53
C ILE A 135 -4.01 1.43 -1.24
N LEU A 136 -2.81 0.92 -0.99
CA LEU A 136 -1.99 1.28 0.17
C LEU A 136 -1.64 2.78 0.18
N VAL A 137 -1.21 3.33 -0.96
CA VAL A 137 -0.87 4.75 -1.10
C VAL A 137 -2.11 5.63 -0.92
N GLU A 138 -3.26 5.22 -1.46
CA GLU A 138 -4.54 5.90 -1.22
C GLU A 138 -4.86 5.98 0.28
N GLU A 139 -4.68 4.88 1.03
CA GLU A 139 -4.89 4.88 2.48
C GLU A 139 -3.87 5.73 3.25
N ILE A 140 -2.62 5.77 2.81
CA ILE A 140 -1.59 6.63 3.41
C ILE A 140 -1.95 8.10 3.20
N PHE A 141 -2.30 8.51 1.99
CA PHE A 141 -2.68 9.91 1.72
C PHE A 141 -3.93 10.32 2.50
N LEU A 142 -4.93 9.43 2.61
CA LEU A 142 -6.08 9.68 3.47
C LEU A 142 -5.68 9.88 4.94
N GLY A 143 -4.72 9.08 5.45
CA GLY A 143 -4.15 9.26 6.80
C GLY A 143 -3.47 10.61 6.97
N ILE A 144 -2.60 10.98 6.02
CA ILE A 144 -1.87 12.26 6.03
C ILE A 144 -2.82 13.45 5.97
N ILE A 145 -3.76 13.45 5.02
CA ILE A 145 -4.75 14.52 4.85
C ILE A 145 -5.57 14.70 6.12
N SER A 146 -5.88 13.61 6.81
CA SER A 146 -6.72 13.63 8.00
C SER A 146 -6.00 14.12 9.27
N ASP A 147 -4.68 13.99 9.32
CA ASP A 147 -3.90 14.32 10.51
C ASP A 147 -3.55 15.81 10.57
N LYS A 148 -4.15 16.52 11.54
CA LYS A 148 -3.97 17.96 11.77
C LYS A 148 -2.62 18.32 12.38
N THR A 149 -1.85 17.35 12.88
CA THR A 149 -0.48 17.57 13.38
C THR A 149 0.51 17.75 12.22
N ILE A 150 0.15 17.27 11.03
CA ILE A 150 0.97 17.42 9.83
C ILE A 150 0.79 18.82 9.24
N PRO A 151 1.88 19.51 8.83
CA PRO A 151 1.79 20.81 8.16
C PRO A 151 0.85 20.82 6.95
N ILE A 152 0.05 21.90 6.83
CA ILE A 152 -0.99 22.02 5.78
C ILE A 152 -0.45 21.86 4.35
N HIS A 153 0.78 22.30 4.07
CA HIS A 153 1.38 22.15 2.74
C HIS A 153 1.61 20.68 2.37
N ILE A 154 2.05 19.83 3.31
CA ILE A 154 2.22 18.37 3.10
C ILE A 154 0.85 17.73 2.87
N ARG A 155 -0.15 18.11 3.66
CA ARG A 155 -1.53 17.60 3.53
C ARG A 155 -2.14 17.97 2.18
N THR A 156 -1.87 19.19 1.72
CA THR A 156 -2.30 19.69 0.40
C THR A 156 -1.62 18.89 -0.72
N ASN A 157 -0.32 18.63 -0.62
CA ASN A 157 0.41 17.79 -1.57
C ASN A 157 -0.15 16.36 -1.61
N ALA A 158 -0.41 15.75 -0.44
CA ALA A 158 -1.07 14.44 -0.36
C ALA A 158 -2.46 14.46 -1.04
N GLY A 159 -3.24 15.52 -0.81
CA GLY A 159 -4.53 15.75 -1.47
C GLY A 159 -4.41 15.83 -3.00
N TYR A 160 -3.38 16.52 -3.50
CA TYR A 160 -3.09 16.60 -4.92
C TYR A 160 -2.87 15.22 -5.54
N PHE A 161 -1.98 14.40 -4.97
CA PHE A 161 -1.71 13.06 -5.48
C PHE A 161 -2.92 12.14 -5.34
N LEU A 162 -3.63 12.19 -4.21
CA LEU A 162 -4.83 11.39 -3.96
C LEU A 162 -5.93 11.65 -5.01
N VAL A 163 -6.21 12.92 -5.32
CA VAL A 163 -7.24 13.27 -6.31
C VAL A 163 -6.85 12.79 -7.70
N ASN A 164 -5.57 12.85 -8.07
CA ASN A 164 -5.12 12.31 -9.34
C ASN A 164 -5.19 10.78 -9.38
N ILE A 165 -4.84 10.08 -8.29
CA ILE A 165 -5.08 8.63 -8.16
C ILE A 165 -6.56 8.33 -8.39
N TRP A 166 -7.48 9.11 -7.82
CA TRP A 166 -8.91 8.90 -8.04
C TRP A 166 -9.37 9.19 -9.47
N GLU A 167 -8.74 10.15 -10.15
CA GLU A 167 -9.10 10.51 -11.52
C GLU A 167 -8.67 9.44 -12.53
N TYR A 168 -7.46 8.90 -12.39
CA TYR A 168 -6.82 8.01 -13.35
C TYR A 168 -6.82 6.53 -12.94
N ARG A 169 -6.97 6.24 -11.64
CA ARG A 169 -7.01 4.92 -10.96
C ARG A 169 -5.74 4.09 -10.98
N ILE A 170 -5.06 4.02 -12.12
CA ILE A 170 -3.90 3.15 -12.32
C ILE A 170 -2.79 4.03 -12.89
N ASP A 171 -1.57 3.84 -12.38
CA ASP A 171 -0.30 4.46 -12.78
C ASP A 171 0.00 5.91 -12.37
N TYR A 172 -0.96 6.70 -11.87
CA TYR A 172 -0.68 8.09 -11.48
C TYR A 172 -0.23 8.20 -10.02
N GLY A 173 0.91 8.84 -9.73
CA GLY A 173 1.46 9.00 -8.37
C GLY A 173 2.18 7.76 -7.84
N VAL A 174 1.86 6.58 -8.40
CA VAL A 174 2.53 5.31 -8.09
C VAL A 174 3.95 5.31 -8.65
N LYS A 175 4.22 5.91 -9.82
CA LYS A 175 5.57 5.89 -10.40
C LYS A 175 6.59 6.66 -9.57
N GLU A 176 6.16 7.72 -8.92
CA GLU A 176 6.98 8.63 -8.15
C GLU A 176 7.35 8.04 -6.77
N PHE A 177 6.40 7.38 -6.11
CA PHE A 177 6.58 6.89 -4.73
C PHE A 177 6.69 5.36 -4.61
N ALA A 178 6.08 4.62 -5.53
CA ALA A 178 6.08 3.16 -5.45
C ALA A 178 7.47 2.55 -5.54
N PRO A 179 8.45 3.05 -6.32
CA PRO A 179 9.79 2.47 -6.28
C PRO A 179 10.40 2.49 -4.88
N ILE A 180 10.19 3.56 -4.11
CA ILE A 180 10.75 3.68 -2.76
C ILE A 180 10.06 2.69 -1.81
N LEU A 181 8.73 2.74 -1.73
CA LEU A 181 7.98 1.84 -0.84
C LEU A 181 8.11 0.37 -1.29
N SER A 182 7.99 0.09 -2.58
CA SER A 182 8.17 -1.24 -3.19
C SER A 182 9.54 -1.82 -2.87
N ASN A 183 10.62 -1.05 -3.02
CA ASN A 183 11.96 -1.54 -2.73
C ASN A 183 12.13 -1.84 -1.23
N VAL A 184 11.65 -0.96 -0.35
CA VAL A 184 11.70 -1.18 1.10
C VAL A 184 10.91 -2.43 1.51
N TRP A 185 9.75 -2.64 0.89
CA TRP A 185 8.91 -3.81 1.13
C TRP A 185 9.45 -5.10 0.53
N ARG A 186 10.04 -5.05 -0.67
CA ARG A 186 10.71 -6.19 -1.31
C ARG A 186 11.92 -6.61 -0.47
N ALA A 187 12.71 -5.65 -0.02
CA ALA A 187 13.81 -5.88 0.88
C ALA A 187 13.35 -6.56 2.17
N LYS A 188 12.21 -6.13 2.75
CA LYS A 188 11.62 -6.78 3.92
C LYS A 188 11.11 -8.20 3.63
N LYS A 189 10.45 -8.41 2.48
CA LYS A 189 9.86 -9.71 2.09
C LYS A 189 10.90 -10.83 2.07
N ASP A 190 12.11 -10.52 1.64
CA ASP A 190 13.21 -11.49 1.55
C ASP A 190 13.93 -11.69 2.91
N GLN A 191 13.39 -11.17 4.02
CA GLN A 191 14.04 -11.15 5.33
C GLN A 191 13.15 -11.70 6.44
N THR A 192 13.67 -12.72 7.13
CA THR A 192 13.20 -13.14 8.45
C THR A 192 14.04 -12.43 9.52
N PRO A 193 13.44 -11.65 10.43
CA PRO A 193 14.17 -11.01 11.51
C PRO A 193 14.87 -12.03 12.39
N SER A 194 16.11 -11.71 12.74
CA SER A 194 16.91 -12.51 13.64
C SER A 194 16.51 -12.31 15.11
N PHE A 195 15.77 -11.23 15.40
CA PHE A 195 15.41 -10.70 16.71
C PHE A 195 16.63 -10.37 17.57
N GLY A 196 17.46 -11.36 17.92
CA GLY A 196 18.76 -11.17 18.54
C GLY A 196 18.66 -10.28 19.78
N THR A 197 19.38 -9.16 19.78
CA THR A 197 19.36 -8.15 20.86
C THR A 197 18.15 -7.20 20.82
N MET A 198 17.24 -7.39 19.86
CA MET A 198 16.09 -6.52 19.55
C MET A 198 16.48 -5.09 19.14
N MET A 199 17.75 -4.85 18.80
CA MET A 199 18.24 -3.54 18.35
C MET A 199 18.01 -3.27 16.86
N GLY A 200 17.63 -4.28 16.07
CA GLY A 200 17.30 -4.13 14.65
C GLY A 200 18.45 -3.80 13.71
N ILE A 201 19.70 -3.88 14.18
CA ILE A 201 20.88 -3.51 13.38
C ILE A 201 21.01 -4.44 12.16
N SER A 202 20.89 -5.75 12.36
CA SER A 202 20.98 -6.75 11.29
C SER A 202 19.91 -6.54 10.22
N GLU A 203 18.69 -6.23 10.63
CA GLU A 203 17.54 -5.98 9.77
C GLU A 203 17.74 -4.66 9.00
N LEU A 204 18.16 -3.60 9.71
CA LEU A 204 18.44 -2.29 9.12
C LEU A 204 19.52 -2.39 8.04
N PHE A 205 20.67 -3.01 8.32
CA PHE A 205 21.76 -3.15 7.35
C PHE A 205 21.34 -3.89 6.07
N ARG A 206 20.48 -4.92 6.18
CA ARG A 206 20.02 -5.68 5.01
C ARG A 206 19.03 -4.89 4.16
N ILE A 207 18.10 -4.16 4.78
CA ILE A 207 17.19 -3.27 4.03
C ILE A 207 17.98 -2.15 3.36
N CYS A 208 18.88 -1.50 4.10
CA CYS A 208 19.78 -0.50 3.56
C CYS A 208 20.55 -1.03 2.33
N GLY A 209 21.19 -2.20 2.40
CA GLY A 209 21.95 -2.74 1.27
C GLY A 209 21.16 -3.03 -0.03
N SER A 210 19.82 -2.97 0.01
CA SER A 210 18.93 -3.34 -1.10
C SER A 210 17.91 -2.25 -1.48
N THR A 211 18.00 -1.05 -0.90
CA THR A 211 16.99 0.01 -1.06
C THR A 211 17.48 1.24 -1.83
N ASN A 212 16.52 2.05 -2.28
CA ASN A 212 16.75 3.31 -2.99
C ASN A 212 17.50 4.32 -2.08
N PRO A 213 18.47 5.10 -2.60
CA PRO A 213 19.19 6.15 -1.84
C PRO A 213 18.30 7.11 -1.04
N ILE A 214 17.08 7.40 -1.52
CA ILE A 214 16.13 8.27 -0.82
C ILE A 214 15.70 7.69 0.54
N PHE A 215 15.63 6.36 0.68
CA PHE A 215 15.35 5.71 1.97
C PHE A 215 16.46 5.97 2.99
N PHE A 216 17.72 5.93 2.55
CA PHE A 216 18.84 6.30 3.41
C PHE A 216 18.82 7.76 3.79
N GLU A 217 18.52 8.64 2.85
CA GLU A 217 18.43 10.07 3.11
C GLU A 217 17.34 10.41 4.14
N PHE A 218 16.24 9.65 4.13
CA PHE A 218 15.21 9.69 5.17
C PHE A 218 15.77 9.29 6.55
N LEU A 219 16.63 8.26 6.61
CA LEU A 219 17.23 7.73 7.84
C LEU A 219 18.43 8.53 8.36
N GLU A 220 19.13 9.29 7.51
CA GLU A 220 20.31 10.07 7.90
C GLU A 220 19.98 11.46 8.44
N ARG A 221 18.70 11.86 8.38
CA ARG A 221 18.32 13.20 8.83
C ARG A 221 18.55 13.39 10.33
N PRO A 222 18.98 14.59 10.75
CA PRO A 222 19.25 14.89 12.16
C PRO A 222 17.98 14.92 13.04
N GLU A 223 16.80 15.01 12.44
CA GLU A 223 15.51 15.26 13.09
C GLU A 223 14.67 13.99 13.34
N LEU A 224 15.26 12.80 13.26
CA LEU A 224 14.55 11.55 13.57
C LEU A 224 14.08 11.53 15.01
N ASN A 225 12.76 11.54 15.19
CA ASN A 225 12.17 11.47 16.51
C ASN A 225 11.94 10.01 16.96
N GLN A 226 11.67 9.82 18.25
CA GLN A 226 11.50 8.48 18.82
C GLN A 226 10.31 7.71 18.21
N GLU A 227 9.22 8.39 17.83
CA GLU A 227 8.09 7.71 17.20
C GLU A 227 8.45 7.16 15.83
N GLU A 228 9.27 7.87 15.06
CA GLU A 228 9.75 7.40 13.75
C GLU A 228 10.66 6.18 13.89
N ILE A 229 11.54 6.20 14.89
CA ILE A 229 12.41 5.06 15.23
C ILE A 229 11.56 3.86 15.66
N ASP A 230 10.55 4.07 16.51
CA ASP A 230 9.67 2.98 16.96
C ASP A 230 8.84 2.42 15.80
N ALA A 231 8.35 3.27 14.89
CA ALA A 231 7.63 2.83 13.69
C ALA A 231 8.52 2.05 12.72
N LEU A 232 9.79 2.44 12.59
CA LEU A 232 10.79 1.69 11.85
C LEU A 232 11.04 0.32 12.49
N TYR A 233 11.14 0.25 13.83
CA TYR A 233 11.26 -1.03 14.51
C TYR A 233 10.06 -1.93 14.31
N GLU A 234 8.83 -1.40 14.35
CA GLU A 234 7.64 -2.19 14.03
C GLU A 234 7.67 -2.74 12.60
N PHE A 235 8.13 -1.91 11.66
CA PHE A 235 8.28 -2.31 10.27
C PHE A 235 9.31 -3.43 10.09
N LEU A 236 10.50 -3.27 10.68
CA LEU A 236 11.64 -4.19 10.55
C LEU A 236 11.38 -5.53 11.26
N MET A 237 10.87 -5.48 12.48
CA MET A 237 10.72 -6.68 13.33
C MET A 237 9.44 -7.47 13.02
N GLY A 238 8.47 -6.86 12.35
CA GLY A 238 7.14 -7.47 12.17
C GLY A 238 6.38 -7.62 13.49
N LEU A 239 6.78 -6.87 14.52
CA LEU A 239 6.18 -6.87 15.86
C LEU A 239 5.63 -5.50 16.19
N SER A 240 4.52 -5.46 16.92
CA SER A 240 4.03 -4.21 17.50
C SER A 240 4.98 -3.68 18.58
N TYR A 241 4.91 -2.37 18.83
CA TYR A 241 5.58 -1.69 19.92
C TYR A 241 5.34 -2.39 21.27
N GLU A 242 4.10 -2.80 21.56
CA GLU A 242 3.72 -3.46 22.80
C GLU A 242 4.38 -4.84 22.91
N GLU A 243 4.44 -5.60 21.82
CA GLU A 243 5.12 -6.90 21.79
C GLU A 243 6.62 -6.72 22.01
N MET A 244 7.25 -5.78 21.32
CA MET A 244 8.67 -5.47 21.53
C MET A 244 8.96 -5.01 22.96
N PHE A 245 8.08 -4.18 23.53
CA PHE A 245 8.21 -3.75 24.93
C PHE A 245 8.10 -4.94 25.88
N LYS A 246 7.08 -5.80 25.70
CA LYS A 246 6.90 -7.03 26.49
C LYS A 246 8.13 -7.94 26.42
N LEU A 247 8.68 -8.14 25.24
CA LEU A 247 9.88 -8.96 25.06
C LEU A 247 11.09 -8.38 25.77
N ARG A 248 11.30 -7.06 25.70
CA ARG A 248 12.37 -6.38 26.43
C ARG A 248 12.25 -6.55 27.95
N GLU A 249 11.02 -6.49 28.49
CA GLU A 249 10.78 -6.76 29.91
C GLU A 249 11.04 -8.22 30.28
N VAL A 250 10.65 -9.17 29.42
CA VAL A 250 10.97 -10.59 29.59
C VAL A 250 12.48 -10.81 29.61
N MET A 251 13.22 -10.24 28.65
CA MET A 251 14.69 -10.31 28.57
C MET A 251 15.35 -9.82 29.86
N LYS A 252 14.87 -8.70 30.42
CA LYS A 252 15.35 -8.19 31.71
C LYS A 252 15.05 -9.15 32.86
N SER A 253 13.83 -9.70 32.93
CA SER A 253 13.43 -10.61 34.01
C SER A 253 14.24 -11.92 34.01
N ILE A 254 14.56 -12.46 32.83
CA ILE A 254 15.32 -13.71 32.66
C ILE A 254 16.83 -13.45 32.53
N LYS A 255 17.26 -12.18 32.61
CA LYS A 255 18.65 -11.72 32.45
C LYS A 255 19.32 -12.22 31.16
N LYS A 256 18.57 -12.30 30.06
CA LYS A 256 19.08 -12.61 28.73
C LYS A 256 19.26 -11.34 27.90
N TYR A 257 20.31 -11.31 27.10
CA TYR A 257 20.62 -10.21 26.17
C TYR A 257 20.18 -10.49 24.73
N SER A 258 19.76 -11.72 24.43
CA SER A 258 19.25 -12.10 23.12
C SER A 258 18.13 -13.12 23.21
N LEU A 259 17.25 -13.13 22.20
CA LEU A 259 16.19 -14.11 22.01
C LEU A 259 16.31 -14.77 20.64
N SER A 260 16.05 -16.08 20.56
CA SER A 260 15.80 -16.76 19.28
C SER A 260 14.35 -16.53 18.80
N MET A 261 14.08 -16.79 17.52
CA MET A 261 12.73 -16.72 16.96
C MET A 261 11.73 -17.60 17.73
N GLU A 262 12.11 -18.84 18.05
CA GLU A 262 11.30 -19.79 18.83
C GLU A 262 10.96 -19.24 20.23
N GLU A 263 11.91 -18.57 20.87
CA GLU A 263 11.69 -17.93 22.17
C GLU A 263 10.74 -16.75 22.05
N VAL A 264 10.88 -15.93 21.00
CA VAL A 264 9.97 -14.80 20.77
C VAL A 264 8.55 -15.31 20.55
N GLU A 265 8.34 -16.31 19.71
CA GLU A 265 7.02 -16.93 19.48
C GLU A 265 6.41 -17.47 20.77
N LYS A 266 7.23 -18.16 21.58
CA LYS A 266 6.82 -18.67 22.89
C LYS A 266 6.37 -17.56 23.84
N TYR A 267 7.09 -16.43 23.90
CA TYR A 267 6.77 -15.34 24.82
C TYR A 267 5.61 -14.45 24.36
N ILE A 268 5.40 -14.33 23.05
CA ILE A 268 4.24 -13.62 22.50
C ILE A 268 3.00 -14.51 22.57
N GLY A 269 3.15 -15.83 22.41
CA GLY A 269 2.05 -16.79 22.44
C GLY A 269 1.32 -16.92 21.10
N LYS A 270 1.93 -16.47 20.02
CA LYS A 270 1.48 -16.67 18.64
C LYS A 270 2.70 -16.76 17.72
N PRO A 271 2.59 -17.41 16.56
CA PRO A 271 3.60 -17.28 15.52
C PRO A 271 3.70 -15.80 15.11
N ILE A 272 4.92 -15.27 15.11
CA ILE A 272 5.19 -13.84 14.81
C ILE A 272 4.87 -13.54 13.36
N TYR A 273 5.20 -14.52 12.52
CA TYR A 273 4.80 -14.57 11.14
C TYR A 273 3.64 -15.57 11.07
N PRO A 274 2.39 -15.15 10.79
CA PRO A 274 1.43 -16.10 10.21
C PRO A 274 2.11 -16.82 9.04
N GLU A 275 1.62 -17.99 8.64
CA GLU A 275 2.01 -18.64 7.39
C GLU A 275 1.70 -17.68 6.22
N TYR A 276 2.57 -16.70 6.01
CA TYR A 276 2.51 -15.77 4.92
C TYR A 276 2.83 -16.62 3.70
N GLU A 277 1.91 -16.68 2.74
CA GLU A 277 2.31 -17.06 1.40
C GLU A 277 3.27 -15.97 0.94
N ALA A 278 4.59 -16.21 1.04
CA ALA A 278 5.62 -15.22 0.74
C ALA A 278 5.43 -14.59 -0.65
N GLN A 279 4.73 -15.29 -1.54
CA GLN A 279 4.41 -14.85 -2.89
C GLN A 279 3.17 -13.95 -2.99
N ASP A 280 2.28 -13.89 -1.99
CA ASP A 280 1.02 -13.13 -2.04
C ASP A 280 1.24 -11.61 -1.83
N PRO A 281 0.97 -10.76 -2.83
CA PRO A 281 1.15 -9.32 -2.71
C PRO A 281 0.19 -8.64 -1.72
N ARG A 282 -0.89 -9.31 -1.28
CA ARG A 282 -1.84 -8.75 -0.30
C ARG A 282 -1.25 -8.69 1.11
N GLU A 283 -0.23 -9.50 1.40
CA GLU A 283 0.37 -9.56 2.74
C GLU A 283 1.10 -8.27 3.12
N LEU A 284 1.62 -7.56 2.11
CA LEU A 284 2.07 -6.19 2.22
C LEU A 284 1.02 -5.29 2.88
N PHE A 285 -0.17 -5.27 2.29
CA PHE A 285 -1.27 -4.42 2.73
C PHE A 285 -1.77 -4.83 4.11
N ARG A 286 -1.82 -6.14 4.39
CA ARG A 286 -2.15 -6.66 5.71
C ARG A 286 -1.16 -6.17 6.77
N SER A 287 0.14 -6.32 6.54
CA SER A 287 1.19 -5.88 7.48
C SER A 287 1.19 -4.37 7.71
N PHE A 288 0.89 -3.57 6.68
CA PHE A 288 0.65 -2.13 6.84
C PHE A 288 -0.60 -1.87 7.70
N ARG A 289 -1.72 -2.51 7.38
CA ARG A 289 -3.01 -2.26 8.03
C ARG A 289 -3.02 -2.66 9.50
N ASP A 290 -2.34 -3.74 9.86
CA ASP A 290 -2.19 -4.16 11.26
C ASP A 290 -1.43 -3.10 12.07
N ARG A 291 -0.30 -2.60 11.55
CA ARG A 291 0.45 -1.50 12.19
C ARG A 291 -0.36 -0.21 12.25
N LYS A 292 -1.09 0.13 11.19
CA LYS A 292 -1.97 1.31 11.16
C LYS A 292 -3.09 1.23 12.22
N ASN A 293 -3.71 0.06 12.37
CA ASN A 293 -4.72 -0.15 13.41
C ASN A 293 -4.12 0.02 14.82
N ASN A 294 -2.92 -0.48 15.06
CA ASN A 294 -2.22 -0.29 16.33
C ASN A 294 -1.90 1.19 16.58
N ALA A 295 -1.39 1.90 15.56
CA ALA A 295 -1.12 3.33 15.61
C ALA A 295 -2.37 4.16 15.97
N LEU A 296 -3.50 3.90 15.29
CA LEU A 296 -4.78 4.53 15.57
C LEU A 296 -5.31 4.21 16.97
N PHE A 297 -5.15 2.95 17.43
CA PHE A 297 -5.51 2.57 18.79
C PHE A 297 -4.73 3.40 19.79
N ARG A 298 -3.40 3.47 19.64
CA ARG A 298 -2.52 4.23 20.52
C ARG A 298 -2.85 5.71 20.52
N GLU A 299 -3.19 6.29 19.37
CA GLU A 299 -3.59 7.69 19.26
C GLU A 299 -4.85 7.96 20.10
N ARG A 300 -5.88 7.14 19.91
CA ARG A 300 -7.16 7.27 20.63
C ARG A 300 -7.02 7.02 22.13
N SER A 301 -6.22 6.04 22.52
CA SER A 301 -5.99 5.67 23.92
C SER A 301 -4.93 6.54 24.61
N LYS A 302 -4.23 7.41 23.87
CA LYS A 302 -3.06 8.17 24.34
C LYS A 302 -1.97 7.26 24.95
N SER A 303 -1.85 6.02 24.48
CA SER A 303 -0.81 5.08 24.93
C SER A 303 0.56 5.46 24.40
N SER A 304 1.64 4.83 24.87
CA SER A 304 2.99 5.01 24.30
C SER A 304 3.14 4.34 22.93
N GLY A 305 4.20 4.70 22.20
CA GLY A 305 4.54 4.11 20.90
C GLY A 305 4.05 4.94 19.70
N PRO A 306 4.40 4.51 18.48
CA PRO A 306 4.25 5.31 17.28
C PRO A 306 2.78 5.51 16.90
N LYS A 307 2.42 6.74 16.52
CA LYS A 307 1.07 7.12 16.06
C LYS A 307 0.87 7.07 14.55
N LYS A 308 1.94 6.79 13.81
CA LYS A 308 1.93 6.63 12.36
C LYS A 308 2.79 5.44 11.97
N THR A 309 2.53 4.84 10.83
CA THR A 309 3.39 3.80 10.29
C THR A 309 4.65 4.42 9.66
N MET A 310 5.68 3.58 9.48
CA MET A 310 6.91 3.97 8.78
C MET A 310 6.59 4.55 7.38
N GLU A 311 5.68 3.91 6.65
CA GLU A 311 5.27 4.33 5.30
C GLU A 311 4.64 5.74 5.31
N GLU A 312 3.85 6.07 6.34
CA GLU A 312 3.29 7.41 6.50
C GLU A 312 4.40 8.44 6.77
N TYR A 313 5.39 8.12 7.61
CA TYR A 313 6.53 8.99 7.88
C TYR A 313 7.39 9.23 6.63
N ILE A 314 7.72 8.17 5.88
CA ILE A 314 8.42 8.33 4.60
C ILE A 314 7.60 9.17 3.66
N MET A 315 6.32 8.88 3.50
CA MET A 315 5.49 9.63 2.55
C MET A 315 5.42 11.11 2.94
N CYS A 316 5.33 11.46 4.23
CA CYS A 316 5.43 12.84 4.69
C CYS A 316 6.76 13.48 4.27
N TYR A 317 7.88 12.77 4.48
CA TYR A 317 9.20 13.23 4.08
C TYR A 317 9.37 13.40 2.56
N LEU A 318 8.74 12.56 1.74
CA LEU A 318 8.77 12.73 0.30
C LEU A 318 7.91 13.94 -0.10
N LEU A 319 6.74 14.11 0.52
CA LEU A 319 5.83 15.22 0.24
C LEU A 319 6.36 16.60 0.71
N THR A 320 7.39 16.67 1.56
CA THR A 320 8.05 17.94 1.91
C THR A 320 9.01 18.45 0.82
N ARG A 321 9.46 17.60 -0.10
CA ARG A 321 10.44 18.00 -1.12
C ARG A 321 9.76 18.71 -2.30
N PRO A 322 10.23 19.90 -2.70
CA PRO A 322 9.70 20.60 -3.87
C PRO A 322 10.06 19.84 -5.16
N GLU A 323 9.06 19.51 -5.98
CA GLU A 323 9.03 19.08 -7.41
C GLU A 323 10.23 18.33 -8.04
N GLN A 324 11.17 17.76 -7.28
CA GLN A 324 12.24 16.91 -7.81
C GLN A 324 11.73 15.55 -8.32
N TRP A 325 10.43 15.28 -8.13
CA TRP A 325 9.74 14.04 -8.48
C TRP A 325 9.39 13.91 -9.97
N LEU A 326 9.43 15.00 -10.74
CA LEU A 326 9.00 15.02 -12.16
C LEU A 326 10.09 14.57 -13.15
N ASN A 327 11.32 14.30 -12.69
CA ASN A 327 12.49 14.05 -13.55
C ASN A 327 13.17 12.68 -13.34
N ILE A 328 12.46 11.67 -12.82
CA ILE A 328 12.97 10.28 -12.74
C ILE A 328 12.10 9.35 -13.59
#